data_AF-A0A8S0RD82-F1
#
_entry.id   AF-A0A8S0RD82-F1
#
_cell.length_a   1.000
_cell.length_b   1.000
_cell.length_c   1.000
_cell.angle_alpha   90.00
_cell.angle_beta   90.00
_cell.angle_gamma   90.00
#
_symmetry.space_group_name_H-M   'P 1'
#
loop_
_entity.id
_entity.type
_entity.pdbx_description
1 polymer ?
#
loop_
_entity_poly.entity_id
_entity_poly.type
_entity_poly.pdbx_seq_one_letter_code
_entity_poly.pdbx_strand_id
1 'polypeptide(L)'
;SINPEIDGVTGNESNALSTSDPNSTRIHFDNQSGYVEPDPGHSFEATYEQIYGVPWKESQNLPPTMEGFAQQAETIQKGMANIVMNGFKPDSIPVYKELVTEFAVCDRWFSSIPTLTQPNRLFIHSSTSYGATANDTKMLVQG
;
A
#
# COMPACT_ATOMS: atom_id res chain seq x y z
N SER A 1 0.80 2.55 -19.63
CA SER A 1 -0.15 1.48 -19.29
C SER A 1 -0.49 0.69 -20.56
N ILE A 2 -0.80 -0.61 -20.43
CA ILE A 2 -1.31 -1.45 -21.54
C ILE A 2 -2.82 -1.25 -21.79
N ASN A 3 -3.53 -0.73 -20.79
CA ASN A 3 -4.92 -0.30 -20.88
C ASN A 3 -5.01 1.13 -20.33
N PRO A 4 -5.27 2.15 -21.19
CA PRO A 4 -5.33 3.54 -20.76
C PRO A 4 -6.57 3.89 -19.93
N GLU A 5 -7.57 3.01 -19.85
CA GLU A 5 -8.79 3.23 -19.05
C GLU A 5 -8.60 2.94 -17.56
N ILE A 6 -7.49 2.30 -17.18
CA ILE A 6 -7.17 1.98 -15.79
C ILE A 6 -6.61 3.22 -15.07
N ASP A 7 -7.19 3.53 -13.91
CA ASP A 7 -6.69 4.53 -12.94
C ASP A 7 -5.39 4.03 -12.29
N GLY A 8 -4.28 4.16 -13.03
CA GLY A 8 -2.96 3.68 -12.65
C GLY A 8 -1.89 4.78 -12.61
N VAL A 9 -0.66 4.38 -12.31
CA VAL A 9 0.51 5.28 -12.28
C VAL A 9 0.76 5.94 -13.64
N THR A 10 1.04 7.24 -13.59
CA THR A 10 1.30 8.11 -14.74
C THR A 10 2.80 8.23 -15.06
N GLY A 11 3.66 7.83 -14.12
CA GLY A 11 5.12 8.01 -14.18
C GLY A 11 5.61 9.30 -13.53
N ASN A 12 4.71 10.12 -12.97
CA ASN A 12 5.06 11.33 -12.22
C ASN A 12 5.06 11.09 -10.70
N GLU A 13 4.61 9.91 -10.26
CA GLU A 13 4.49 9.57 -8.85
C GLU A 13 5.87 9.50 -8.19
N SER A 14 5.98 10.08 -7.00
CA SER A 14 7.18 10.03 -6.20
C SER A 14 6.83 10.20 -4.73
N ASN A 15 7.71 9.77 -3.84
CA ASN A 15 7.57 9.96 -2.39
C ASN A 15 8.91 10.42 -1.80
N ALA A 16 8.85 11.29 -0.80
CA ALA A 16 10.03 11.73 -0.06
C ALA A 16 10.52 10.64 0.90
N LEU A 17 11.84 10.54 1.10
CA LEU A 17 12.42 9.69 2.17
C LEU A 17 12.13 10.25 3.57
N SER A 18 11.85 11.54 3.67
CA SER A 18 11.36 12.22 4.88
C SER A 18 10.35 13.29 4.50
N THR A 19 9.12 13.16 4.98
CA THR A 19 8.02 14.12 4.77
C THR A 19 8.18 15.40 5.59
N SER A 20 9.04 15.36 6.61
CA SER A 20 9.35 16.49 7.48
C SER A 20 10.45 17.40 6.94
N ASP A 21 11.24 16.92 5.96
CA ASP A 21 12.33 17.67 5.34
C ASP A 21 11.93 18.12 3.92
N PRO A 22 11.71 19.44 3.69
CA PRO A 22 11.37 19.97 2.37
C PRO A 22 12.42 19.68 1.28
N ASN A 23 13.67 19.42 1.66
CA ASN A 23 14.77 19.09 0.74
C ASN A 23 15.07 17.59 0.68
N SER A 24 14.18 16.76 1.23
CA SER A 24 14.39 15.32 1.25
C SER A 24 14.52 14.76 -0.16
N THR A 25 15.41 13.77 -0.31
CA THR A 25 15.49 13.01 -1.56
C THR A 25 14.15 12.33 -1.83
N ARG A 26 13.67 12.47 -3.07
CA ARG A 26 12.46 11.82 -3.53
C ARG A 26 12.80 10.57 -4.33
N ILE A 27 12.10 9.49 -4.03
CA ILE A 27 12.14 8.27 -4.83
C ILE A 27 10.99 8.35 -5.82
N HIS A 28 11.32 8.31 -7.11
CA HIS A 28 10.33 8.27 -8.18
C HIS A 28 9.90 6.82 -8.41
N PHE A 29 8.65 6.67 -8.81
CA PHE A 29 8.15 5.37 -9.26
C PHE A 29 8.93 4.90 -10.49
N ASP A 30 9.28 3.61 -10.52
CA ASP A 30 9.84 2.94 -11.71
C ASP A 30 9.29 1.50 -11.82
N ASN A 31 9.66 0.76 -12.86
CA ASN A 31 9.14 -0.58 -13.18
C ASN A 31 10.21 -1.69 -13.03
N GLN A 32 11.10 -1.53 -12.06
CA GLN A 32 12.23 -2.44 -11.85
C GLN A 32 11.97 -3.50 -10.77
N SER A 33 10.70 -3.76 -10.41
CA SER A 33 10.40 -4.79 -9.41
C SER A 33 10.92 -6.15 -9.83
N GLY A 34 11.70 -6.76 -8.95
CA GLY A 34 12.11 -8.15 -9.04
C GLY A 34 11.19 -9.07 -8.25
N TYR A 35 11.41 -10.37 -8.37
CA TYR A 35 10.75 -11.40 -7.55
C TYR A 35 11.40 -11.48 -6.16
N VAL A 36 11.39 -10.35 -5.45
CA VAL A 36 11.76 -10.24 -4.04
C VAL A 36 10.49 -10.39 -3.20
N GLU A 37 10.62 -10.87 -1.96
CA GLU A 37 9.51 -10.94 -0.99
C GLU A 37 9.71 -9.89 0.12
N PRO A 38 9.62 -8.58 -0.21
CA PRO A 38 9.66 -7.53 0.80
C PRO A 38 8.36 -7.55 1.61
N ASP A 39 8.46 -7.35 2.91
CA ASP A 39 7.31 -7.20 3.80
C ASP A 39 7.28 -5.76 4.36
N PRO A 40 6.76 -4.78 3.59
CA PRO A 40 6.61 -3.42 4.09
C PRO A 40 5.57 -3.36 5.22
N GLY A 41 5.59 -2.26 5.98
CA GLY A 41 4.64 -2.08 7.06
C GLY A 41 3.21 -2.06 6.54
N HIS A 42 2.36 -2.92 7.12
CA HIS A 42 0.96 -3.06 6.73
C HIS A 42 0.01 -3.09 7.94
N SER A 43 0.49 -2.64 9.11
CA SER A 43 -0.35 -2.33 10.28
C SER A 43 -1.12 -1.04 10.06
N PHE A 44 -2.11 -0.78 10.93
CA PHE A 44 -2.85 0.48 10.92
C PHE A 44 -1.93 1.70 11.02
N GLU A 45 -0.97 1.69 11.94
CA GLU A 45 -0.03 2.80 12.14
C GLU A 45 0.86 3.02 10.93
N ALA A 46 1.35 1.93 10.33
CA ALA A 46 2.15 1.99 9.11
C ALA A 46 1.34 2.55 7.93
N THR A 47 0.15 2.01 7.67
CA THR A 47 -0.70 2.49 6.58
C THR A 47 -1.17 3.93 6.83
N TYR A 48 -1.40 4.33 8.07
CA TYR A 48 -1.68 5.73 8.41
C TYR A 48 -0.50 6.63 8.02
N GLU A 49 0.73 6.27 8.40
CA GLU A 49 1.91 7.04 8.03
C GLU A 49 2.11 7.12 6.52
N GLN A 50 1.85 6.04 5.78
CA GLN A 50 1.91 6.03 4.32
C GLN A 50 0.93 7.04 3.69
N ILE A 51 -0.31 7.07 4.19
CA ILE A 51 -1.39 7.92 3.65
C ILE A 51 -1.23 9.38 4.06
N TYR A 52 -0.89 9.66 5.32
CA TYR A 52 -0.87 11.01 5.89
C TYR A 52 0.52 11.62 5.98
N GLY A 53 1.56 10.83 5.72
CA GLY A 53 2.96 11.25 5.76
C GLY A 53 3.50 11.46 7.18
N VAL A 54 2.76 11.14 8.23
CA VAL A 54 3.18 11.32 9.63
C VAL A 54 2.76 10.13 10.50
N PRO A 55 3.50 9.80 11.56
CA PRO A 55 3.10 8.76 12.50
C PRO A 55 1.71 9.03 13.10
N TRP A 56 0.93 7.97 13.29
CA TRP A 56 -0.43 8.08 13.83
C TRP A 56 -0.44 8.75 15.21
N LYS A 57 -1.40 9.67 15.39
CA LYS A 57 -1.74 10.30 16.68
C LYS A 57 -3.25 10.48 16.79
N GLU A 58 -3.76 10.37 18.00
CA GLU A 58 -5.18 10.58 18.29
C GLU A 58 -5.63 12.00 17.95
N SER A 59 -6.86 12.14 17.43
CA SER A 59 -7.51 13.43 17.16
C SER A 59 -6.82 14.35 16.14
N GLN A 60 -6.11 13.79 15.15
CA GLN A 60 -5.56 14.57 14.03
C GLN A 60 -6.46 14.47 12.78
N ASN A 61 -6.85 15.63 12.24
CA ASN A 61 -7.53 15.73 10.95
C ASN A 61 -6.54 16.30 9.92
N LEU A 62 -5.80 15.40 9.27
CA LEU A 62 -4.79 15.73 8.27
C LEU A 62 -5.30 15.37 6.87
N PRO A 63 -4.88 16.10 5.82
CA PRO A 63 -5.13 15.67 4.45
C PRO A 63 -4.31 14.41 4.13
N PRO A 64 -4.87 13.43 3.37
CA PRO A 64 -4.12 12.26 2.92
C PRO A 64 -3.18 12.66 1.78
N THR A 65 -1.93 12.97 2.10
CA THR A 65 -0.93 13.45 1.14
C THR A 65 -0.39 12.35 0.24
N MET A 66 -0.48 11.08 0.66
CA MET A 66 0.09 9.91 -0.01
C MET A 66 1.62 10.00 -0.20
N GLU A 67 2.30 10.74 0.67
CA GLU A 67 3.74 11.03 0.59
C GLU A 67 4.62 10.16 1.52
N GLY A 68 4.00 9.28 2.33
CA GLY A 68 4.70 8.56 3.39
C GLY A 68 5.18 7.15 3.05
N PHE A 69 4.92 6.62 1.85
CA PHE A 69 5.26 5.24 1.47
C PHE A 69 6.76 4.96 1.54
N ALA A 70 7.59 5.85 0.97
CA ALA A 70 9.04 5.69 0.99
C ALA A 70 9.61 5.85 2.41
N GLN A 71 9.17 6.88 3.15
CA GLN A 71 9.57 7.11 4.53
C GLN A 71 9.24 5.89 5.41
N GLN A 72 8.00 5.41 5.36
CA GLN A 72 7.54 4.30 6.21
C GLN A 72 8.31 3.02 5.88
N ALA A 73 8.58 2.74 4.60
CA ALA A 73 9.38 1.57 4.20
C ALA A 73 10.80 1.59 4.78
N GLU A 74 11.47 2.75 4.83
CA GLU A 74 12.81 2.87 5.44
C GLU A 74 12.82 2.57 6.95
N THR A 75 11.67 2.69 7.65
CA THR A 75 11.57 2.29 9.06
C THR A 75 11.62 0.77 9.25
N ILE A 76 11.25 -0.01 8.22
CA ILE A 76 11.26 -1.47 8.25
C ILE A 76 12.66 -1.99 7.92
N GLN A 77 13.21 -1.54 6.79
CA GLN A 77 14.54 -1.93 6.35
C GLN A 77 15.15 -0.83 5.49
N LYS A 78 16.44 -0.53 5.75
CA LYS A 78 17.19 0.44 4.95
C LYS A 78 17.22 0.04 3.47
N GLY A 79 16.87 0.98 2.59
CA GLY A 79 16.81 0.78 1.14
C GLY A 79 15.49 0.18 0.65
N MET A 80 14.54 -0.12 1.55
CA MET A 80 13.24 -0.67 1.17
C MET A 80 12.37 0.35 0.42
N ALA A 81 12.62 1.66 0.56
CA ALA A 81 11.95 2.68 -0.25
C ALA A 81 12.09 2.42 -1.76
N ASN A 82 13.29 2.01 -2.20
CA ASN A 82 13.51 1.67 -3.61
C ASN A 82 12.73 0.42 -4.04
N ILE A 83 12.43 -0.50 -3.14
CA ILE A 83 11.67 -1.70 -3.48
C ILE A 83 10.17 -1.38 -3.57
N VAL A 84 9.62 -0.65 -2.58
CA VAL A 84 8.17 -0.35 -2.54
C VAL A 84 7.73 0.64 -3.62
N MET A 85 8.64 1.52 -4.06
CA MET A 85 8.36 2.49 -5.12
C MET A 85 8.53 1.91 -6.54
N ASN A 86 8.62 0.59 -6.69
CA ASN A 86 8.72 -0.05 -7.99
C ASN A 86 7.51 -0.95 -8.29
N GLY A 87 7.11 -0.97 -9.57
CA GLY A 87 6.12 -1.90 -10.13
C GLY A 87 6.74 -2.97 -11.03
N PHE A 88 5.97 -4.01 -11.34
CA PHE A 88 6.37 -5.02 -12.32
C PHE A 88 6.10 -4.53 -13.75
N LYS A 89 6.99 -4.88 -14.69
CA LYS A 89 6.70 -4.78 -16.12
C LYS A 89 5.62 -5.81 -16.51
N PRO A 90 4.71 -5.50 -17.44
CA PRO A 90 3.69 -6.46 -17.89
C PRO A 90 4.27 -7.81 -18.32
N ASP A 91 5.43 -7.80 -18.99
CA ASP A 91 6.08 -9.03 -19.46
C ASP A 91 6.71 -9.88 -18.34
N SER A 92 6.90 -9.31 -17.14
CA SER A 92 7.29 -10.05 -15.94
C SER A 92 6.10 -10.74 -15.26
N ILE A 93 4.87 -10.32 -15.57
CA ILE A 93 3.63 -10.86 -14.99
C ILE A 93 2.62 -11.22 -16.11
N PRO A 94 2.98 -12.13 -17.03
CA PRO A 94 2.23 -12.35 -18.27
C PRO A 94 0.78 -12.83 -18.04
N VAL A 95 0.52 -13.55 -16.94
CA VAL A 95 -0.84 -13.96 -16.58
C VAL A 95 -1.72 -12.75 -16.23
N TYR A 96 -1.21 -11.82 -15.42
CA TYR A 96 -1.95 -10.60 -15.07
C TYR A 96 -2.13 -9.68 -16.27
N LYS A 97 -1.11 -9.59 -17.14
CA LYS A 97 -1.20 -8.87 -18.41
C LYS A 97 -2.39 -9.36 -19.23
N GLU A 98 -2.52 -10.68 -19.42
CA GLU A 98 -3.63 -11.27 -20.17
C GLU A 98 -4.99 -11.00 -19.52
N LEU A 99 -5.10 -11.19 -18.19
CA LEU A 99 -6.34 -10.97 -17.45
C LEU A 99 -6.83 -9.51 -17.58
N VAL A 100 -5.93 -8.55 -17.50
CA VAL A 100 -6.24 -7.11 -17.62
C VAL A 100 -6.62 -6.73 -19.06
N THR A 101 -6.12 -7.46 -20.06
CA THR A 101 -6.45 -7.21 -21.47
C THR A 101 -7.78 -7.82 -21.88
N GLU A 102 -8.10 -9.02 -21.38
CA GLU A 102 -9.25 -9.80 -21.88
C GLU A 102 -10.49 -9.75 -20.97
N PHE A 103 -10.38 -9.23 -19.74
CA PHE A 103 -11.47 -9.20 -18.77
C PHE A 103 -11.67 -7.82 -18.14
N ALA A 104 -12.84 -7.64 -17.51
CA ALA A 104 -13.15 -6.42 -16.77
C ALA A 104 -12.29 -6.31 -15.50
N VAL A 105 -11.84 -5.09 -15.20
CA VAL A 105 -11.01 -4.76 -14.04
C VAL A 105 -11.77 -3.78 -13.14
N CYS A 106 -11.77 -4.03 -11.82
CA CYS A 106 -12.16 -3.05 -10.82
C CYS A 106 -10.90 -2.35 -10.29
N ASP A 107 -10.57 -1.19 -10.83
CA ASP A 107 -9.35 -0.42 -10.52
C ASP A 107 -9.50 0.56 -9.35
N ARG A 108 -10.72 0.73 -8.83
CA ARG A 108 -11.04 1.50 -7.61
C ARG A 108 -11.56 0.59 -6.48
N TRP A 109 -10.91 -0.55 -6.30
CA TRP A 109 -11.20 -1.50 -5.21
C TRP A 109 -10.29 -1.24 -4.01
N PHE A 110 -10.86 -0.83 -2.89
CA PHE A 110 -10.11 -0.49 -1.67
C PHE A 110 -10.32 -1.55 -0.58
N SER A 111 -9.37 -1.67 0.35
CA SER A 111 -9.58 -2.42 1.58
C SER A 111 -10.72 -1.79 2.38
N SER A 112 -11.46 -2.60 3.14
CA SER A 112 -12.56 -2.08 3.96
C SER A 112 -12.06 -1.22 5.11
N ILE A 113 -10.88 -1.57 5.64
CA ILE A 113 -10.16 -0.78 6.65
C ILE A 113 -8.65 -0.85 6.39
N PRO A 114 -7.90 0.23 6.64
CA PRO A 114 -6.45 0.30 6.41
C PRO A 114 -5.68 -0.41 7.52
N THR A 115 -5.78 -1.74 7.58
CA THR A 115 -5.09 -2.56 8.56
C THR A 115 -4.81 -3.97 8.03
N LEU A 116 -4.31 -4.83 8.91
CA LEU A 116 -3.91 -6.20 8.72
C LEU A 116 -4.98 -7.11 8.08
N THR A 117 -4.52 -8.31 7.73
CA THR A 117 -5.25 -9.34 6.98
C THR A 117 -6.57 -9.78 7.62
N GLN A 118 -6.58 -10.12 8.92
CA GLN A 118 -7.74 -10.75 9.55
C GLN A 118 -8.97 -9.82 9.58
N PRO A 119 -8.85 -8.53 9.97
CA PRO A 119 -9.98 -7.61 9.91
C PRO A 119 -10.59 -7.45 8.50
N ASN A 120 -9.76 -7.35 7.45
CA ASN A 120 -10.26 -7.24 6.08
C ASN A 120 -10.93 -8.54 5.59
N ARG A 121 -10.43 -9.72 5.99
CA ARG A 121 -11.11 -11.00 5.70
C ARG A 121 -12.49 -11.07 6.36
N LEU A 122 -12.63 -10.58 7.59
CA LEU A 122 -13.93 -10.51 8.26
C LEU A 122 -14.89 -9.62 7.46
N PHE A 123 -14.46 -8.43 7.01
CA PHE A 123 -15.30 -7.58 6.16
C PHE A 123 -15.78 -8.27 4.87
N ILE A 124 -14.93 -9.03 4.19
CA ILE A 124 -15.33 -9.78 3.00
C ILE A 124 -16.43 -10.81 3.32
N HIS A 125 -16.36 -11.47 4.48
CA HIS A 125 -17.29 -12.56 4.83
C HIS A 125 -18.56 -12.10 5.55
N SER A 126 -18.51 -11.05 6.34
CA SER A 126 -19.62 -10.62 7.22
C SER A 126 -19.95 -9.14 7.11
N SER A 127 -19.29 -8.40 6.20
CA SER A 127 -19.45 -6.95 6.04
C SER A 127 -19.09 -6.12 7.29
N THR A 128 -18.42 -6.73 8.27
CA THR A 128 -17.91 -6.06 9.48
C THR A 128 -16.71 -6.82 10.05
N SER A 129 -15.76 -6.13 10.68
CA SER A 129 -14.69 -6.77 11.45
C SER A 129 -15.07 -7.04 12.91
N TYR A 130 -16.29 -6.70 13.33
CA TYR A 130 -16.72 -6.73 14.74
C TYR A 130 -15.77 -5.98 15.69
N GLY A 131 -15.18 -4.87 15.20
CA GLY A 131 -14.23 -4.07 15.95
C GLY A 131 -12.80 -4.60 15.95
N ALA A 132 -12.50 -5.71 15.27
CA ALA A 132 -11.12 -6.15 15.08
C ALA A 132 -10.36 -5.14 14.21
N THR A 133 -9.19 -4.72 14.69
CA THR A 133 -8.29 -3.77 14.01
C THR A 133 -6.90 -4.34 13.79
N ALA A 134 -6.62 -5.55 14.27
CA ALA A 134 -5.34 -6.23 14.11
C ALA A 134 -5.52 -7.75 13.94
N ASN A 135 -4.43 -8.45 13.62
CA ASN A 135 -4.41 -9.91 13.67
C ASN A 135 -4.37 -10.38 15.13
N ASP A 136 -5.51 -10.82 15.67
CA ASP A 136 -5.61 -11.41 17.00
C ASP A 136 -5.97 -12.90 16.91
N THR A 137 -4.99 -13.75 17.15
CA THR A 137 -5.16 -15.21 17.15
C THR A 137 -6.01 -15.71 18.31
N LYS A 138 -6.06 -15.01 19.45
CA LYS A 138 -6.89 -15.40 20.60
C LYS A 138 -8.35 -15.10 20.35
N MET A 139 -8.68 -13.95 19.78
CA MET A 139 -10.07 -13.64 19.38
C MET A 139 -10.61 -14.69 18.40
N LEU A 140 -9.80 -15.11 17.41
CA LEU A 140 -10.22 -16.14 16.44
C LEU A 140 -10.51 -17.49 17.09
N VAL A 141 -9.78 -17.85 18.14
CA VAL A 141 -9.98 -19.11 18.85
C VAL A 141 -11.22 -19.08 19.74
N GLN A 142 -11.61 -17.91 20.23
CA GLN A 142 -12.74 -17.76 21.15
C GLN A 142 -14.10 -17.67 20.44
N GLY A 143 -14.13 -17.30 19.15
CA GLY A 143 -15.36 -17.18 18.35
C GLY A 143 -15.98 -15.80 18.48
#